data_AF-A0A389M5P5-F1
#
_entry.id   AF-A0A389M5P5-F1
#
_cell.length_a   1.000
_cell.length_b   1.000
_cell.length_c   1.000
_cell.angle_alpha   90.00
_cell.angle_beta   90.00
_cell.angle_gamma   90.00
#
_symmetry.space_group_name_H-M   'P 1'
#
loop_
_entity.id
_entity.type
_entity.pdbx_description
1 polymer ?
#
loop_
_entity_poly.entity_id
_entity_poly.type
_entity_poly.pdbx_seq_one_letter_code
_entity_poly.pdbx_strand_id
1 'polypeptide(L)'
;MTVSERIKELRKRRNYTADHVAEKLGVSRSTIFRYENGDIEKVPADIIDKLAGILDTNPSYLMGWTDDPWENWPHEDGPEKIAATRKMKIESPVLNDAYFSFAEDAREQGIDPEDIKTALAMIKKLRGDGE
;
A
#
# COMPACT_ATOMS: atom_id res chain seq x y z
N MET A 1 18.25 -4.24 -7.77
CA MET A 1 17.14 -5.02 -7.17
C MET A 1 16.70 -6.09 -8.14
N THR A 2 16.45 -7.30 -7.64
CA THR A 2 15.86 -8.41 -8.40
C THR A 2 14.34 -8.28 -8.49
N VAL A 3 13.71 -9.07 -9.37
CA VAL A 3 12.25 -9.15 -9.49
C VAL A 3 11.60 -9.48 -8.15
N SER A 4 12.15 -10.48 -7.45
CA SER A 4 11.70 -10.94 -6.14
C SER A 4 11.75 -9.85 -5.07
N GLU A 5 12.82 -9.06 -5.05
CA GLU A 5 12.96 -7.91 -4.14
C GLU A 5 11.92 -6.83 -4.43
N ARG A 6 11.68 -6.52 -5.71
CA ARG A 6 10.68 -5.51 -6.13
C ARG A 6 9.25 -5.92 -5.75
N ILE A 7 8.89 -7.20 -5.93
CA ILE A 7 7.59 -7.75 -5.51
C ILE A 7 7.40 -7.58 -4.00
N LYS A 8 8.39 -8.02 -3.21
CA LYS A 8 8.35 -7.96 -1.74
C LYS A 8 8.26 -6.53 -1.23
N GLU A 9 9.04 -5.64 -1.82
CA GLU A 9 9.06 -4.23 -1.45
C GLU A 9 7.70 -3.57 -1.71
N LEU A 10 7.14 -3.72 -2.90
CA LEU A 10 5.84 -3.15 -3.24
C LEU A 10 4.74 -3.68 -2.34
N ARG A 11 4.69 -5.00 -2.10
CA ARG A 11 3.71 -5.59 -1.19
C ARG A 11 3.77 -4.93 0.20
N LYS A 12 4.97 -4.76 0.75
CA LYS A 12 5.17 -4.11 2.05
C LYS A 12 4.80 -2.63 2.01
N ARG A 13 5.20 -1.89 0.97
CA ARG A 13 4.84 -0.47 0.79
C ARG A 13 3.34 -0.23 0.70
N ARG A 14 2.59 -1.23 0.21
CA ARG A 14 1.11 -1.21 0.15
C ARG A 14 0.43 -1.71 1.43
N ASN A 15 1.22 -2.15 2.41
CA ASN A 15 0.73 -2.79 3.62
C ASN A 15 -0.12 -4.04 3.34
N TYR A 16 0.19 -4.77 2.27
CA TYR A 16 -0.47 -6.03 1.92
C TYR A 16 0.18 -7.21 2.64
N THR A 17 -0.64 -8.10 3.17
CA THR A 17 -0.16 -9.39 3.68
C THR A 17 0.16 -10.32 2.50
N ALA A 18 1.03 -11.31 2.73
CA ALA A 18 1.27 -12.34 1.72
C ALA A 18 -0.01 -13.12 1.38
N ASP A 19 -0.89 -13.32 2.38
CA ASP A 19 -2.20 -13.96 2.21
C ASP A 19 -3.11 -13.15 1.28
N HIS A 20 -3.15 -11.83 1.42
CA HIS A 20 -3.93 -10.96 0.55
C HIS A 20 -3.52 -11.07 -0.93
N VAL A 21 -2.21 -11.03 -1.20
CA VAL A 21 -1.70 -11.17 -2.57
C VAL A 21 -1.94 -12.58 -3.10
N ALA A 22 -1.78 -13.60 -2.25
CA ALA A 22 -2.03 -15.00 -2.60
C ALA A 22 -3.49 -15.23 -3.00
N GLU A 23 -4.44 -14.70 -2.22
CA GLU A 23 -5.87 -14.78 -2.49
C GLU A 23 -6.22 -14.13 -3.84
N LYS A 24 -5.75 -12.90 -4.08
CA LYS A 24 -5.99 -12.18 -5.35
C LYS A 24 -5.36 -12.86 -6.56
N LEU A 25 -4.19 -13.47 -6.39
CA LEU A 25 -3.48 -14.16 -7.47
C LEU A 25 -4.03 -15.59 -7.71
N GLY A 26 -4.79 -16.14 -6.76
CA GLY A 26 -5.31 -17.51 -6.82
C GLY A 26 -4.24 -18.57 -6.55
N VAL A 27 -3.28 -18.29 -5.66
CA VAL A 27 -2.18 -19.20 -5.30
C VAL A 27 -2.07 -19.37 -3.79
N SER A 28 -1.20 -20.28 -3.35
CA SER A 28 -0.90 -20.43 -1.91
C SER A 28 -0.03 -19.29 -1.38
N ARG A 29 -0.13 -18.98 -0.07
CA ARG A 29 0.78 -18.06 0.62
C ARG A 29 2.26 -18.43 0.42
N SER A 30 2.57 -19.73 0.46
CA SER A 30 3.92 -20.25 0.23
C SER A 30 4.44 -19.90 -1.17
N THR A 31 3.57 -19.89 -2.18
CA THR A 31 3.94 -19.49 -3.55
C THR A 31 4.38 -18.02 -3.60
N ILE A 32 3.70 -17.12 -2.88
CA ILE A 32 4.09 -15.71 -2.79
C ILE A 32 5.47 -15.56 -2.15
N PHE A 33 5.75 -16.26 -1.05
CA PHE A 33 7.09 -16.22 -0.45
C PHE A 33 8.17 -16.76 -1.38
N ARG A 34 7.89 -17.80 -2.16
CA ARG A 34 8.83 -18.31 -3.16
C ARG A 34 9.12 -17.28 -4.26
N TYR A 35 8.13 -16.52 -4.70
CA TYR A 35 8.36 -15.40 -5.62
C TYR A 35 9.20 -14.29 -4.97
N GLU A 36 8.94 -13.95 -3.71
CA GLU A 36 9.62 -12.87 -2.98
C GLU A 36 11.04 -13.20 -2.52
N ASN A 37 11.35 -14.48 -2.33
CA ASN A 37 12.67 -14.94 -1.92
C ASN A 37 13.55 -15.37 -3.09
N GLY A 38 12.99 -15.47 -4.31
CA GLY A 38 13.72 -15.91 -5.49
C GLY A 38 13.85 -17.43 -5.65
N ASP A 39 13.09 -18.22 -4.88
CA ASP A 39 13.03 -19.69 -5.02
C ASP A 39 12.41 -20.13 -6.36
N ILE A 40 11.77 -19.19 -7.07
CA ILE A 40 11.31 -19.34 -8.45
C ILE A 40 12.11 -18.34 -9.28
N GLU A 41 13.17 -18.83 -9.91
CA GLU A 41 14.12 -18.01 -10.68
C GLU A 41 13.46 -17.31 -11.89
N LYS A 42 12.43 -17.93 -12.47
CA LYS A 42 11.68 -17.41 -13.62
C LYS A 42 10.19 -17.38 -13.32
N VAL A 43 9.70 -16.20 -12.95
CA VAL A 43 8.27 -15.96 -12.80
C VAL A 43 7.63 -15.87 -14.19
N PRO A 44 6.56 -16.63 -14.48
CA PRO A 44 5.86 -16.53 -15.76
C PRO A 44 5.34 -15.11 -16.04
N ALA A 45 5.34 -14.70 -17.31
CA ALA A 45 4.93 -13.35 -17.70
C ALA A 45 3.48 -13.03 -17.31
N ASP A 46 2.56 -13.99 -17.45
CA ASP A 46 1.16 -13.83 -17.04
C ASP A 46 1.00 -13.63 -15.53
N ILE A 47 1.90 -14.21 -14.72
CA ILE A 47 1.93 -14.00 -13.27
C ILE A 47 2.52 -12.63 -12.95
N ILE A 48 3.55 -12.18 -13.67
CA ILE A 48 4.09 -10.82 -13.53
C ILE A 48 3.01 -9.78 -13.84
N ASP A 49 2.24 -9.97 -14.91
CA ASP A 49 1.15 -9.06 -15.28
C ASP A 49 0.08 -8.98 -14.20
N LYS A 50 -0.36 -10.13 -13.67
CA LYS A 50 -1.32 -10.18 -12.56
C LYS A 50 -0.76 -9.54 -11.28
N LEU A 51 0.48 -9.84 -10.92
CA LEU A 51 1.14 -9.27 -9.75
C LEU A 51 1.26 -7.76 -9.87
N ALA A 52 1.58 -7.24 -11.04
CA ALA A 52 1.66 -5.81 -11.27
C ALA A 52 0.32 -5.12 -11.04
N GLY A 53 -0.78 -5.71 -11.53
CA GLY A 53 -2.13 -5.23 -11.25
C GLY A 53 -2.51 -5.31 -9.77
N ILE A 54 -2.12 -6.37 -9.06
CA ILE A 54 -2.40 -6.51 -7.63
C ILE A 54 -1.59 -5.52 -6.78
N LEU A 55 -0.35 -5.23 -7.18
CA LEU A 55 0.58 -4.37 -6.44
C LEU A 55 0.52 -2.89 -6.86
N ASP A 56 -0.45 -2.54 -7.72
CA ASP A 56 -0.62 -1.23 -8.33
C ASP A 56 0.71 -0.71 -8.93
N THR A 57 1.25 -1.42 -9.91
CA THR A 57 2.49 -1.04 -10.63
C THR A 57 2.44 -1.54 -12.08
N ASN A 58 3.50 -1.28 -12.86
CA ASN A 58 3.68 -1.84 -14.20
C ASN A 58 4.58 -3.11 -14.17
N PRO A 59 4.26 -4.15 -14.97
CA PRO A 59 5.14 -5.30 -15.26
C PRO A 59 6.60 -4.92 -15.52
N SER A 60 6.83 -3.85 -16.28
CA SER A 60 8.16 -3.34 -16.64
C SER A 60 8.98 -2.98 -15.40
N TYR A 61 8.33 -2.46 -14.36
CA TYR A 61 9.00 -2.19 -13.09
C TYR A 61 9.33 -3.49 -12.36
N LEU A 62 8.40 -4.44 -12.26
CA LEU A 62 8.69 -5.73 -11.62
C LEU A 62 9.86 -6.45 -12.31
N MET A 63 9.93 -6.36 -13.65
CA MET A 63 10.98 -6.95 -14.47
C MET A 63 12.31 -6.19 -14.44
N GLY A 64 12.35 -4.98 -13.88
CA GLY A 64 13.55 -4.16 -13.83
C GLY A 64 13.92 -3.47 -15.14
N TRP A 65 12.97 -3.34 -16.07
CA TRP A 65 13.17 -2.59 -17.32
C TRP A 65 13.01 -1.09 -17.13
N THR A 66 12.40 -0.68 -16.03
CA THR A 66 12.27 0.70 -15.59
C THR A 66 12.45 0.81 -14.08
N ASP A 67 12.90 1.97 -13.62
CA ASP A 67 12.96 2.31 -12.21
C ASP A 67 11.74 3.13 -11.75
N ASP A 68 10.85 3.50 -12.68
CA ASP A 68 9.58 4.13 -12.35
C ASP A 68 8.47 3.06 -12.26
N PRO A 69 7.92 2.79 -11.05
CA PRO A 69 6.83 1.82 -10.87
C PRO A 69 5.52 2.22 -11.55
N TRP A 70 5.46 3.41 -12.17
CA TRP A 70 4.27 4.02 -12.75
C TRP A 70 4.40 4.37 -14.22
N GLU A 71 5.53 4.05 -14.85
CA GLU A 71 5.74 4.33 -16.27
C GLU A 71 4.66 3.64 -17.11
N ASN A 72 3.97 4.37 -17.99
CA ASN A 72 3.03 3.84 -18.99
C ASN A 72 1.85 2.96 -18.50
N TRP A 73 1.46 2.99 -17.22
CA TRP A 73 0.27 2.25 -16.75
C TRP A 73 -1.03 2.99 -17.08
N PRO A 74 -1.99 2.38 -17.81
CA PRO A 74 -3.25 3.03 -18.15
C PRO A 74 -4.16 3.03 -16.92
N HIS A 75 -4.10 4.10 -16.13
CA HIS A 75 -5.09 4.31 -15.07
C HIS A 75 -6.39 4.82 -15.69
N GLU A 76 -7.52 4.15 -15.40
CA GLU A 76 -8.86 4.61 -15.76
C GLU A 76 -9.15 6.02 -15.19
N ASP A 77 -8.50 6.36 -14.09
CA ASP A 77 -8.34 7.70 -13.55
C ASP A 77 -6.95 8.24 -13.90
N GLY A 78 -6.84 9.02 -14.97
CA GLY A 78 -5.57 9.49 -15.54
C GLY A 78 -4.58 10.13 -14.54
N PRO A 79 -3.31 10.32 -14.96
CA PRO A 79 -2.19 10.70 -14.09
C PRO A 79 -2.41 11.96 -13.23
N GLU A 80 -3.30 12.87 -13.65
CA GLU A 80 -3.68 14.05 -12.87
C GLU A 80 -4.42 13.72 -11.55
N LYS A 81 -5.34 12.74 -11.53
CA LYS A 81 -6.07 12.35 -10.31
C LYS A 81 -5.13 11.71 -9.30
N ILE A 82 -4.10 11.02 -9.77
CA ILE A 82 -3.07 10.42 -8.95
C ILE A 82 -2.12 11.49 -8.45
N ALA A 83 -1.68 12.46 -9.27
CA ALA A 83 -0.86 13.58 -8.81
C ALA A 83 -1.59 14.43 -7.73
N ALA A 84 -2.90 14.61 -7.87
CA ALA A 84 -3.75 15.26 -6.86
C ALA A 84 -3.89 14.42 -5.58
N THR A 85 -4.14 13.11 -5.73
CA THR A 85 -4.15 12.15 -4.60
C THR A 85 -2.77 12.01 -3.97
N ARG A 86 -1.69 12.19 -4.74
CA ARG A 86 -0.28 12.11 -4.35
C ARG A 86 0.18 13.38 -3.63
N LYS A 87 -0.29 14.57 -4.02
CA LYS A 87 -0.19 15.74 -3.13
C LYS A 87 -0.92 15.47 -1.82
N MET A 88 -2.13 14.91 -1.83
CA MET A 88 -2.86 14.57 -0.59
C MET A 88 -2.26 13.41 0.25
N LYS A 89 -1.67 12.37 -0.36
CA LYS A 89 -1.11 11.18 0.34
C LYS A 89 0.38 11.29 0.66
N ILE A 90 1.16 12.08 -0.09
CA ILE A 90 2.57 12.33 0.18
C ILE A 90 2.75 13.57 1.08
N GLU A 91 1.80 14.52 1.08
CA GLU A 91 1.79 15.64 2.05
C GLU A 91 0.95 15.34 3.31
N SER A 92 0.18 14.25 3.36
CA SER A 92 -0.26 13.74 4.66
C SER A 92 0.96 13.08 5.28
N PRO A 93 1.55 13.66 6.35
CA PRO A 93 2.71 13.06 7.00
C PRO A 93 2.29 11.64 7.33
N VAL A 94 3.09 10.65 6.89
CA VAL A 94 2.97 9.26 7.35
C VAL A 94 2.52 9.32 8.80
N LEU A 95 1.36 8.75 9.15
CA LEU A 95 0.92 8.68 10.54
C LEU A 95 2.18 8.24 11.31
N ASN A 96 2.75 9.15 12.11
CA ASN A 96 4.02 8.83 12.75
C ASN A 96 3.80 7.61 13.65
N ASP A 97 4.87 6.92 14.03
CA ASP A 97 4.75 5.72 14.87
C ASP A 97 3.89 5.97 16.14
N ALA A 98 3.86 7.21 16.64
CA ALA A 98 3.00 7.60 17.75
C ALA A 98 1.50 7.62 17.39
N TYR A 99 1.10 8.12 16.22
CA TYR A 99 -0.30 8.05 15.80
C TYR A 99 -0.77 6.60 15.62
N PHE A 100 0.10 5.72 15.12
CA PHE A 100 -0.22 4.29 15.04
C PHE A 100 -0.34 3.65 16.44
N SER A 101 0.57 3.95 17.36
CA SER A 101 0.47 3.42 18.74
C SER A 101 -0.80 3.89 19.43
N PHE A 102 -1.19 5.16 19.27
CA PHE A 102 -2.44 5.66 19.84
C PHE A 102 -3.68 5.03 19.21
N ALA A 103 -3.64 4.71 17.91
CA ALA A 103 -4.73 4.00 17.26
C ALA A 103 -4.87 2.56 17.76
N GLU A 104 -3.75 1.87 18.04
CA GLU A 104 -3.76 0.55 18.67
C GLU A 104 -4.29 0.61 20.10
N ASP A 105 -3.79 1.54 20.93
CA ASP A 105 -4.23 1.74 22.30
C ASP A 105 -5.74 2.05 22.37
N ALA A 106 -6.24 2.91 21.49
CA ALA A 106 -7.66 3.25 21.41
C ALA A 106 -8.51 2.01 21.14
N ARG A 107 -8.08 1.15 20.21
CA ARG A 107 -8.77 -0.11 19.92
C ARG A 107 -8.75 -1.07 21.11
N GLU A 108 -7.64 -1.19 21.83
CA GLU A 108 -7.54 -2.04 23.02
C GLU A 108 -8.44 -1.56 24.16
N GLN A 109 -8.64 -0.25 24.27
CA GLN A 109 -9.56 0.35 25.24
C GLN A 109 -11.02 0.37 24.77
N GLY A 110 -11.32 -0.19 23.58
CA GLY A 110 -12.68 -0.24 23.04
C GLY A 110 -13.22 1.12 22.57
N ILE A 111 -12.34 2.07 22.28
CA ILE A 111 -12.68 3.39 21.75
C ILE A 111 -12.90 3.24 20.25
N ASP A 112 -14.12 3.52 19.80
CA ASP A 112 -14.52 3.32 18.41
C ASP A 112 -14.28 4.57 17.53
N PRO A 113 -14.38 4.47 16.20
CA PRO A 113 -14.15 5.60 15.31
C PRO A 113 -15.06 6.82 15.56
N GLU A 114 -16.29 6.66 16.04
CA GLU A 114 -17.18 7.77 16.37
C GLU A 114 -16.78 8.45 17.69
N ASP A 115 -16.22 7.72 18.66
CA ASP A 115 -15.62 8.31 19.85
C ASP A 115 -14.41 9.18 19.48
N ILE A 116 -13.55 8.68 18.60
CA ILE A 116 -12.37 9.42 18.10
C ILE A 116 -12.83 10.70 17.39
N LYS A 117 -13.84 10.61 16.55
CA LYS A 117 -14.42 11.76 15.83
C LYS A 117 -15.01 12.79 16.80
N THR A 118 -15.68 12.34 17.85
CA THR A 118 -16.21 13.17 18.92
C THR A 118 -15.09 13.89 19.67
N ALA A 119 -14.04 13.17 20.05
CA ALA A 119 -12.86 13.74 20.70
C ALA A 119 -12.17 14.80 19.82
N LEU A 120 -12.02 14.54 18.52
CA LEU A 120 -11.45 15.51 17.57
C LEU A 120 -12.29 16.79 17.47
N ALA A 121 -13.62 16.68 17.47
CA ALA A 121 -14.51 17.83 17.47
C ALA A 121 -14.35 18.68 18.75
N MET A 122 -14.23 18.02 19.91
CA MET A 122 -13.96 18.70 21.19
C MET A 122 -12.61 19.41 21.18
N ILE A 123 -11.55 18.76 20.69
CA ILE A 123 -10.20 19.32 20.60
C ILE A 123 -10.19 20.58 19.71
N LYS A 124 -10.85 20.54 18.54
CA LYS A 124 -10.96 21.72 17.66
C LYS A 124 -11.66 22.89 18.34
N LYS A 125 -12.74 22.60 19.08
CA LYS A 125 -13.48 23.61 19.85
C LYS A 125 -12.62 24.23 20.96
N LEU A 126 -11.81 23.42 21.65
CA LEU A 126 -10.90 23.88 22.70
C LEU A 126 -9.71 24.68 22.14
N ARG A 127 -9.27 24.40 20.91
CA ARG A 127 -8.19 25.12 20.23
C ARG A 127 -8.63 26.47 19.65
N GLY A 128 -9.94 26.72 19.55
CA GLY A 128 -10.47 27.92 18.91
C GLY A 128 -10.41 27.87 17.38
N ASP A 129 -10.15 26.69 16.79
CA ASP A 129 -10.10 26.49 15.33
C ASP A 129 -11.53 26.39 14.71
N GLY A 130 -12.51 27.03 15.35
CA GLY A 130 -13.93 26.89 15.06
C GLY A 130 -14.65 28.23 15.09
N GLU A 131 -14.16 29.20 14.33
CA GLU A 131 -14.92 30.30 13.73
C GLU A 131 -14.40 30.59 12.31
#